data_AF-A0A4W4EEQ2-F1
#
_entry.id   AF-A0A4W4EEQ2-F1
#
_cell.length_a   1.000
_cell.length_b   1.000
_cell.length_c   1.000
_cell.angle_alpha   90.00
_cell.angle_beta   90.00
_cell.angle_gamma   90.00
#
_symmetry.space_group_name_H-M   'P 1'
#
loop_
_entity.id
_entity.type
_entity.pdbx_description
1 polymer ?
#
loop_
_entity_poly.entity_id
_entity_poly.type
_entity_poly.pdbx_seq_one_letter_code
_entity_poly.pdbx_strand_id
1 'polypeptide(L)'
;MVPLTGTIHYEGRNIGVVLNKNTDTETDEKFKNRLHWDNQTGLFTLSDLRTEDSGGYTVESSKDRFLFISFLHFFPENVPAPQVTSSSNSSSDNTVCSLLCSVINGRGLVLFWYKDNFILNRTSSSNLNAILHLPLEIEKPKNDNFICVVSNPVSNKTTTANITTLCYHSPEVYSQCSAQWGFCCGSNRGCCVSQEEKMAKGIQSAHRRQVFVWICSLDS
;
A
#
# COMPACT_ATOMS: atom_id res chain seq x y z
N MET A 1 35.54 26.47 20.77
CA MET A 1 35.32 27.09 22.09
C MET A 1 33.87 26.81 22.46
N VAL A 2 33.56 26.31 23.65
CA VAL A 2 32.16 26.09 24.07
C VAL A 2 31.47 27.44 24.26
N PRO A 3 30.29 27.68 23.68
CA PRO A 3 29.61 28.96 23.83
C PRO A 3 29.17 29.19 25.29
N LEU A 4 29.35 30.41 25.77
CA LEU A 4 29.00 30.82 27.14
C LEU A 4 27.51 31.10 27.28
N THR A 5 26.87 31.44 26.18
CA THR A 5 25.49 31.91 26.09
C THR A 5 24.86 31.42 24.79
N GLY A 6 23.58 31.05 24.85
CA GLY A 6 22.83 30.59 23.69
C GLY A 6 21.38 30.29 24.02
N THR A 7 20.56 30.16 23.00
CA THR A 7 19.14 29.86 23.11
C THR A 7 18.79 28.70 22.19
N ILE A 8 17.84 27.86 22.62
CA ILE A 8 17.24 26.83 21.78
C ILE A 8 15.76 27.12 21.59
N HIS A 9 15.30 26.93 20.35
CA HIS A 9 13.92 27.13 19.94
C HIS A 9 13.35 25.86 19.32
N TYR A 10 12.09 25.56 19.62
CA TYR A 10 11.29 24.52 18.97
C TYR A 10 10.09 25.18 18.29
N GLU A 11 9.94 24.99 16.97
CA GLU A 11 8.88 25.62 16.17
C GLU A 11 8.79 27.15 16.41
N GLY A 12 9.96 27.79 16.57
CA GLY A 12 10.09 29.24 16.83
C GLY A 12 9.84 29.68 18.27
N ARG A 13 9.46 28.78 19.18
CA ARG A 13 9.30 29.09 20.62
C ARG A 13 10.57 28.81 21.38
N ASN A 14 11.00 29.72 22.25
CA ASN A 14 12.14 29.48 23.13
C ASN A 14 11.78 28.39 24.13
N ILE A 15 12.61 27.35 24.20
CA ILE A 15 12.44 26.19 25.09
C ILE A 15 13.62 26.02 26.06
N GLY A 16 14.63 26.89 26.00
CA GLY A 16 15.80 26.80 26.84
C GLY A 16 16.84 27.88 26.57
N VAL A 17 17.45 28.36 27.64
CA VAL A 17 18.50 29.39 27.59
C VAL A 17 19.72 28.91 28.39
N VAL A 18 20.90 29.10 27.80
CA VAL A 18 22.19 28.93 28.48
C VAL A 18 22.73 30.32 28.80
N LEU A 19 23.00 30.56 30.08
CA LEU A 19 23.62 31.79 30.58
C LEU A 19 24.83 31.44 31.44
N ASN A 20 26.01 31.93 31.08
CA ASN A 20 27.26 31.69 31.82
C ASN A 20 27.51 30.20 32.12
N LYS A 21 27.23 29.31 31.16
CA LYS A 21 27.30 27.84 31.28
C LYS A 21 26.31 27.19 32.26
N ASN A 22 25.39 27.96 32.85
CA ASN A 22 24.24 27.44 33.58
C ASN A 22 23.03 27.43 32.65
N THR A 23 22.12 26.48 32.89
CA THR A 23 20.96 26.25 32.02
C THR A 23 19.69 26.57 32.77
N ASP A 24 18.88 27.41 32.15
CA ASP A 24 17.47 27.54 32.50
C ASP A 24 16.67 26.87 31.39
N THR A 25 16.42 25.56 31.58
CA THR A 25 15.68 24.70 30.66
C THR A 25 14.21 24.56 31.08
N GLU A 26 13.74 25.34 32.07
CA GLU A 26 12.41 25.19 32.67
C GLU A 26 11.33 26.09 32.03
N THR A 27 11.61 26.70 30.88
CA THR A 27 10.67 27.63 30.24
C THR A 27 9.48 26.92 29.57
N ASP A 28 9.62 25.64 29.20
CA ASP A 28 8.55 24.85 28.59
C ASP A 28 8.40 23.48 29.27
N GLU A 29 7.23 23.23 29.86
CA GLU A 29 6.89 21.98 30.57
C GLU A 29 7.00 20.73 29.67
N LYS A 30 6.86 20.85 28.35
CA LYS A 30 7.04 19.72 27.40
C LYS A 30 8.47 19.16 27.43
N PHE A 31 9.44 20.04 27.62
CA PHE A 31 10.88 19.72 27.53
C PHE A 31 11.57 19.65 28.89
N LYS A 32 10.84 19.98 29.96
CA LYS A 32 11.31 19.88 31.34
C LYS A 32 11.84 18.49 31.66
N ASN A 33 12.99 18.45 32.33
CA ASN A 33 13.75 17.24 32.67
C ASN A 33 14.27 16.41 31.49
N ARG A 34 14.01 16.81 30.23
CA ARG A 34 14.38 16.06 29.03
C ARG A 34 15.39 16.80 28.16
N LEU A 35 15.34 18.13 28.16
CA LEU A 35 16.31 18.97 27.49
C LEU A 35 17.52 19.21 28.41
N HIS A 36 18.68 18.78 27.96
CA HIS A 36 19.94 18.91 28.68
C HIS A 36 20.97 19.67 27.83
N TRP A 37 21.86 20.37 28.51
CA TRP A 37 23.00 21.04 27.88
C TRP A 37 24.29 20.53 28.51
N ASP A 38 25.24 20.20 27.66
CA ASP A 38 26.57 19.80 28.08
C ASP A 38 27.54 20.98 28.00
N ASN A 39 28.02 21.43 29.16
CA ASN A 39 28.94 22.57 29.27
C ASN A 39 30.39 22.27 28.85
N GLN A 40 30.72 21.01 28.55
CA GLN A 40 32.01 20.57 28.04
C GLN A 40 32.03 20.49 26.51
N THR A 41 30.96 19.99 25.90
CA THR A 41 30.87 19.82 24.44
C THR A 41 30.15 20.99 23.76
N GLY A 42 29.25 21.67 24.46
CA GLY A 42 28.41 22.72 23.89
C GLY A 42 27.23 22.20 23.09
N LEU A 43 26.71 21.02 23.45
CA LEU A 43 25.61 20.37 22.75
C LEU A 43 24.34 20.35 23.61
N PHE A 44 23.21 20.59 22.96
CA PHE A 44 21.89 20.27 23.52
C PHE A 44 21.54 18.83 23.21
N THR A 45 21.03 18.12 24.21
CA THR A 45 20.53 16.74 24.09
C THR A 45 19.08 16.70 24.55
N LEU A 46 18.21 16.14 23.73
CA LEU A 46 16.82 15.84 24.11
C LEU A 46 16.71 14.34 24.38
N SER A 47 16.43 13.97 25.63
CA SER A 47 16.21 12.60 26.07
C SER A 47 14.72 12.21 25.99
N ASP A 48 14.45 10.90 26.12
CA ASP A 48 13.10 10.32 26.11
C ASP A 48 12.27 10.82 24.92
N LEU A 49 12.82 10.66 23.71
CA LEU A 49 12.24 11.12 22.45
C LEU A 49 10.85 10.52 22.20
N ARG A 50 9.90 11.38 21.81
CA ARG A 50 8.50 11.03 21.52
C ARG A 50 8.11 11.53 20.14
N THR A 51 7.08 10.92 19.55
CA THR A 51 6.59 11.31 18.23
C THR A 51 6.12 12.78 18.17
N GLU A 52 5.58 13.31 19.27
CA GLU A 52 5.19 14.72 19.38
C GLU A 52 6.36 15.71 19.41
N ASP A 53 7.60 15.24 19.57
CA ASP A 53 8.81 16.08 19.48
C ASP A 53 9.26 16.28 18.03
N SER A 54 8.54 15.69 17.05
CA SER A 54 8.79 16.01 15.64
C SER A 54 8.69 17.53 15.42
N GLY A 55 9.60 18.08 14.65
CA GLY A 55 9.59 19.51 14.33
C GLY A 55 10.97 20.12 14.10
N GLY A 56 10.97 21.41 13.82
CA GLY A 56 12.16 22.22 13.64
C GLY A 56 12.75 22.71 14.97
N TYR A 57 14.03 22.46 15.17
CA TYR A 57 14.83 22.95 16.28
C TYR A 57 15.86 23.95 15.76
N THR A 58 15.96 25.09 16.43
CA THR A 58 16.94 26.13 16.10
C THR A 58 17.77 26.48 17.32
N VAL A 59 19.09 26.39 17.22
CA VAL A 59 20.03 26.83 18.27
C VAL A 59 20.75 28.07 17.80
N GLU A 60 20.72 29.12 18.63
CA GLU A 60 21.40 30.39 18.38
C GLU A 60 22.47 30.63 19.43
N SER A 61 23.71 30.89 18.98
CA SER A 61 24.78 31.32 19.86
C SER A 61 25.01 32.83 19.76
N SER A 62 24.88 33.52 20.88
CA SER A 62 25.05 34.98 20.96
C SER A 62 26.50 35.44 20.77
N LYS A 63 27.48 34.56 20.98
CA LYS A 63 28.89 34.92 20.85
C LYS A 63 29.38 34.85 19.40
N ASP A 64 28.95 33.81 18.69
CA ASP A 64 29.51 33.47 17.38
C ASP A 64 28.55 33.74 16.21
N ARG A 65 27.33 34.24 16.48
CA ARG A 65 26.28 34.48 15.46
C ARG A 65 25.99 33.24 14.60
N PHE A 66 26.23 32.05 15.14
CA PHE A 66 25.87 30.80 14.48
C PHE A 66 24.44 30.42 14.81
N LEU A 67 23.74 29.98 13.77
CA LEU A 67 22.39 29.48 13.83
C LEU A 67 22.39 28.06 13.26
N PHE A 68 22.06 27.09 14.11
CA PHE A 68 21.95 25.68 13.72
C PHE A 68 20.49 25.32 13.60
N ILE A 69 20.08 24.77 12.45
CA ILE A 69 18.71 24.31 12.19
C ILE A 69 18.75 22.80 12.00
N SER A 70 17.90 22.09 12.74
CA SER A 70 17.72 20.65 12.60
C SER A 70 16.24 20.30 12.61
N PHE A 71 15.86 19.27 11.86
CA PHE A 71 14.48 18.76 11.81
C PHE A 71 14.45 17.34 12.35
N LEU A 72 13.60 17.10 13.35
CA LEU A 72 13.34 15.76 13.87
C LEU A 72 12.06 15.21 13.24
N HIS A 73 12.17 14.03 12.63
CA HIS A 73 11.03 13.32 12.05
C HIS A 73 10.99 11.88 12.53
N PHE A 74 9.80 11.44 12.98
CA PHE A 74 9.53 10.04 13.32
C PHE A 74 8.79 9.37 12.18
N PHE A 75 9.20 8.14 11.87
CA PHE A 75 8.55 7.27 10.89
C PHE A 75 8.04 6.01 11.59
N PRO A 76 6.86 5.49 11.20
CA PRO A 76 6.36 4.22 11.72
C PRO A 76 7.32 3.08 11.39
N GLU A 77 7.59 2.20 12.34
CA GLU A 77 8.39 1.00 12.10
C GLU A 77 7.70 0.04 11.13
N ASN A 78 6.37 -0.04 11.19
CA ASN A 78 5.59 -0.93 10.34
C ASN A 78 4.91 -0.14 9.22
N VAL A 79 5.16 -0.55 7.98
CA VAL A 79 4.43 -0.07 6.79
C VAL A 79 3.27 -1.01 6.44
N PRO A 80 2.18 -0.48 5.84
CA PRO A 80 1.08 -1.30 5.31
C PRO A 80 1.57 -2.23 4.19
N ALA A 81 0.89 -3.35 3.96
CA ALA A 81 1.21 -4.25 2.86
C ALA A 81 0.61 -3.72 1.53
N PRO A 82 1.40 -3.57 0.46
CA PRO A 82 0.87 -3.11 -0.82
C PRO A 82 0.06 -4.22 -1.48
N GLN A 83 -1.00 -3.84 -2.20
CA GLN A 83 -1.88 -4.74 -2.93
C GLN A 83 -1.67 -4.56 -4.42
N VAL A 84 -1.59 -5.66 -5.17
CA VAL A 84 -1.46 -5.64 -6.62
C VAL A 84 -2.72 -6.22 -7.24
N THR A 85 -3.37 -5.46 -8.12
CA THR A 85 -4.55 -5.87 -8.86
C THR A 85 -4.35 -5.67 -10.36
N SER A 86 -5.17 -6.33 -11.17
CA SER A 86 -5.24 -6.10 -12.62
C SER A 86 -6.39 -5.12 -12.90
N SER A 87 -6.15 -4.09 -13.70
CA SER A 87 -7.17 -3.10 -14.07
C SER A 87 -7.87 -3.39 -15.40
N SER A 88 -7.43 -4.42 -16.15
CA SER A 88 -7.99 -4.76 -17.46
C SER A 88 -9.11 -5.79 -17.39
N ASN A 89 -10.18 -5.60 -18.18
CA ASN A 89 -11.07 -6.68 -18.62
C ASN A 89 -10.23 -7.67 -19.42
N SER A 90 -10.03 -8.87 -18.89
CA SER A 90 -9.21 -9.92 -19.47
C SER A 90 -9.86 -10.51 -20.72
N SER A 91 -9.73 -9.83 -21.87
CA SER A 91 -9.81 -10.51 -23.15
C SER A 91 -8.52 -11.31 -23.38
N SER A 92 -8.66 -12.52 -23.90
CA SER A 92 -7.54 -13.41 -24.24
C SER A 92 -6.55 -12.76 -25.21
N ASP A 93 -7.03 -11.81 -26.02
CA ASP A 93 -6.35 -11.30 -27.21
C ASP A 93 -5.58 -9.99 -26.97
N ASN A 94 -5.76 -9.33 -25.82
CA ASN A 94 -4.99 -8.12 -25.51
C ASN A 94 -3.53 -8.49 -25.24
N THR A 95 -2.59 -7.91 -26.00
CA THR A 95 -1.14 -8.11 -25.81
C THR A 95 -0.60 -7.37 -24.59
N VAL A 96 -1.35 -6.39 -24.08
CA VAL A 96 -0.97 -5.53 -22.95
C VAL A 96 -1.78 -5.91 -21.71
N CYS A 97 -1.09 -6.01 -20.57
CA CYS A 97 -1.67 -6.20 -19.25
C CYS A 97 -1.40 -4.96 -18.38
N SER A 98 -2.44 -4.46 -17.72
CA SER A 98 -2.36 -3.28 -16.85
C SER A 98 -2.43 -3.72 -15.38
N LEU A 99 -1.31 -3.57 -14.68
CA LEU A 99 -1.20 -3.83 -13.24
C LEU A 99 -1.35 -2.53 -12.47
N LEU A 100 -1.96 -2.63 -11.29
CA LEU A 100 -2.14 -1.52 -10.38
C LEU A 100 -1.66 -1.92 -8.99
N CYS A 101 -0.60 -1.26 -8.52
CA CYS A 101 -0.21 -1.38 -7.12
C CYS A 101 -0.86 -0.27 -6.29
N SER A 102 -1.47 -0.64 -5.17
CA SER A 102 -2.18 0.27 -4.28
C SER A 102 -1.83 0.08 -2.81
N VAL A 103 -1.71 1.18 -2.07
CA VAL A 103 -1.47 1.13 -0.62
C VAL A 103 -2.02 2.39 0.05
N ILE A 104 -2.53 2.26 1.28
CA ILE A 104 -2.89 3.43 2.10
C ILE A 104 -1.61 4.21 2.42
N ASN A 105 -1.60 5.51 2.14
CA ASN A 105 -0.43 6.34 2.35
C ASN A 105 -0.10 6.50 3.84
N GLY A 106 1.09 7.00 4.12
CA GLY A 106 1.56 7.29 5.45
C GLY A 106 2.74 8.25 5.42
N ARG A 107 3.24 8.60 6.59
CA ARG A 107 4.37 9.55 6.70
C ARG A 107 5.63 8.96 6.08
N GLY A 108 6.20 9.68 5.11
CA GLY A 108 7.45 9.32 4.43
C GLY A 108 7.34 8.08 3.54
N LEU A 109 6.12 7.66 3.21
CA LEU A 109 5.86 6.45 2.46
C LEU A 109 6.02 6.72 0.96
N VAL A 110 6.77 5.83 0.30
CA VAL A 110 7.01 5.85 -1.15
C VAL A 110 6.68 4.48 -1.71
N LEU A 111 5.95 4.44 -2.82
CA LEU A 111 5.55 3.24 -3.54
C LEU A 111 6.38 3.10 -4.82
N PHE A 112 6.85 1.90 -5.12
CA PHE A 112 7.75 1.59 -6.22
C PHE A 112 7.30 0.36 -7.00
N TRP A 113 7.62 0.35 -8.30
CA TRP A 113 7.72 -0.88 -9.09
C TRP A 113 9.17 -1.23 -9.34
N TYR A 114 9.49 -2.50 -9.15
CA TYR A 114 10.78 -3.09 -9.47
C TYR A 114 10.62 -4.21 -10.50
N LYS A 115 11.62 -4.31 -11.36
CA LYS A 115 11.89 -5.49 -12.20
C LYS A 115 13.39 -5.72 -12.19
N ASP A 116 13.81 -6.94 -11.87
CA ASP A 116 15.22 -7.33 -11.87
C ASP A 116 16.14 -6.38 -11.06
N ASN A 117 15.65 -5.92 -9.90
CA ASN A 117 16.28 -4.91 -9.03
C ASN A 117 16.38 -3.48 -9.59
N PHE A 118 15.85 -3.23 -10.79
CA PHE A 118 15.74 -1.88 -11.35
C PHE A 118 14.38 -1.26 -11.00
N ILE A 119 14.41 0.01 -10.60
CA ILE A 119 13.20 0.80 -10.38
C ILE A 119 12.59 1.15 -11.74
N LEU A 120 11.35 0.74 -11.96
CA LEU A 120 10.58 1.09 -13.16
C LEU A 120 9.84 2.41 -12.97
N ASN A 121 9.16 2.55 -11.82
CA ASN A 121 8.35 3.73 -11.52
C ASN A 121 8.27 3.94 -10.01
N ARG A 122 7.97 5.17 -9.58
CA ARG A 122 7.79 5.53 -8.18
C ARG A 122 6.72 6.61 -8.02
N THR A 123 5.99 6.56 -6.90
CA THR A 123 5.06 7.62 -6.51
C THR A 123 5.09 7.86 -5.00
N SER A 124 4.71 9.07 -4.61
CA SER A 124 4.58 9.52 -3.22
C SER A 124 3.56 10.63 -3.16
N SER A 125 2.92 10.82 -2.00
CA SER A 125 1.96 11.91 -1.79
C SER A 125 2.19 12.57 -0.44
N SER A 126 1.95 13.89 -0.39
CA SER A 126 1.94 14.66 0.86
C SER A 126 0.67 14.44 1.68
N ASN A 127 -0.42 13.95 1.06
CA ASN A 127 -1.66 13.64 1.76
C ASN A 127 -1.54 12.29 2.48
N LEU A 128 -1.40 12.34 3.80
CA LEU A 128 -1.20 11.16 4.65
C LEU A 128 -2.38 10.17 4.63
N ASN A 129 -3.58 10.60 4.26
CA ASN A 129 -4.78 9.76 4.27
C ASN A 129 -5.19 9.27 2.86
N ALA A 130 -4.42 9.62 1.83
CA ALA A 130 -4.70 9.19 0.47
C ALA A 130 -4.38 7.71 0.25
N ILE A 131 -4.94 7.12 -0.80
CA ILE A 131 -4.46 5.84 -1.33
C ILE A 131 -3.46 6.16 -2.44
N LEU A 132 -2.24 5.63 -2.32
CA LEU A 132 -1.28 5.69 -3.41
C LEU A 132 -1.62 4.64 -4.44
N HIS A 133 -1.66 5.05 -5.70
CA HIS A 133 -1.86 4.18 -6.85
C HIS A 133 -0.66 4.32 -7.77
N LEU A 134 -0.07 3.20 -8.16
CA LEU A 134 1.05 3.15 -9.10
C LEU A 134 0.73 2.14 -10.21
N PRO A 135 0.20 2.63 -11.35
CA PRO A 135 -0.09 1.78 -12.50
C PRO A 135 1.20 1.37 -13.23
N LEU A 136 1.16 0.20 -13.85
CA LEU A 136 2.21 -0.32 -14.72
C LEU A 136 1.58 -1.08 -15.89
N GLU A 137 1.90 -0.67 -17.11
CA GLU A 137 1.51 -1.37 -18.33
C GLU A 137 2.68 -2.25 -18.79
N ILE A 138 2.38 -3.52 -19.03
CA ILE A 138 3.38 -4.50 -19.48
C ILE A 138 2.84 -5.25 -20.70
N GLU A 139 3.72 -5.54 -21.65
CA GLU A 139 3.43 -6.55 -22.65
C GLU A 139 3.43 -7.92 -21.97
N LYS A 140 2.38 -8.74 -22.19
CA LYS A 140 2.18 -10.05 -21.56
C LYS A 140 3.47 -10.88 -21.58
N PRO A 141 4.19 -10.97 -20.45
CA PRO A 141 5.51 -11.56 -20.44
C PRO A 141 5.45 -13.05 -20.17
N LYS A 142 6.37 -13.80 -20.77
CA LYS A 142 6.46 -15.25 -20.58
C LYS A 142 7.06 -15.66 -19.22
N ASN A 143 7.79 -14.78 -18.51
CA ASN A 143 8.40 -15.13 -17.22
C ASN A 143 8.95 -13.95 -16.37
N ASP A 144 8.42 -12.72 -16.53
CA ASP A 144 8.97 -11.57 -15.81
C ASP A 144 8.39 -11.45 -14.38
N ASN A 145 9.26 -11.13 -13.43
CA ASN A 145 8.89 -10.96 -12.03
C ASN A 145 8.80 -9.47 -11.68
N PHE A 146 7.58 -8.94 -11.59
CA PHE A 146 7.34 -7.56 -11.17
C PHE A 146 7.06 -7.50 -9.68
N ILE A 147 7.76 -6.61 -8.98
CA ILE A 147 7.66 -6.48 -7.52
C ILE A 147 7.18 -5.08 -7.20
N CYS A 148 6.05 -4.98 -6.49
CA CYS A 148 5.65 -3.72 -5.89
C CYS A 148 6.25 -3.60 -4.49
N VAL A 149 6.91 -2.48 -4.22
CA VAL A 149 7.58 -2.22 -2.94
C VAL A 149 7.02 -0.95 -2.34
N VAL A 150 6.64 -1.02 -1.07
CA VAL A 150 6.35 0.16 -0.25
C VAL A 150 7.45 0.33 0.77
N SER A 151 7.98 1.54 0.89
CA SER A 151 9.09 1.83 1.80
C SER A 151 8.88 3.16 2.49
N ASN A 152 9.31 3.23 3.75
CA ASN A 152 9.67 4.47 4.41
C ASN A 152 11.17 4.39 4.80
N PRO A 153 11.75 5.42 5.45
CA PRO A 153 13.16 5.41 5.84
C PRO A 153 13.57 4.33 6.85
N VAL A 154 12.61 3.65 7.50
CA VAL A 154 12.84 2.69 8.59
C VAL A 154 12.60 1.25 8.13
N SER A 155 11.59 1.02 7.30
CA SER A 155 11.21 -0.32 6.85
C SER A 155 10.62 -0.34 5.44
N ASN A 156 10.53 -1.55 4.89
CA ASN A 156 9.91 -1.81 3.61
C ASN A 156 9.01 -3.07 3.68
N LYS A 157 8.06 -3.16 2.74
CA LYS A 157 7.28 -4.36 2.44
C LYS A 157 7.14 -4.52 0.95
N THR A 158 7.08 -5.76 0.50
CA THR A 158 7.06 -6.11 -0.92
C THR A 158 5.92 -7.06 -1.22
N THR A 159 5.31 -6.89 -2.38
CA THR A 159 4.30 -7.81 -2.93
C THR A 159 4.65 -8.10 -4.38
N THR A 160 4.80 -9.38 -4.71
CA THR A 160 5.07 -9.83 -6.07
C THR A 160 3.78 -9.88 -6.88
N ALA A 161 3.82 -9.37 -8.11
CA ALA A 161 2.72 -9.49 -9.05
C ALA A 161 2.71 -10.90 -9.64
N ASN A 162 1.67 -11.69 -9.35
CA ASN A 162 1.50 -13.00 -9.95
C ASN A 162 0.91 -12.86 -11.35
N ILE A 163 1.78 -12.76 -12.37
CA ILE A 163 1.38 -12.43 -13.74
C ILE A 163 0.44 -13.49 -14.34
N THR A 164 0.67 -14.78 -14.06
CA THR A 164 -0.18 -15.88 -14.56
C THR A 164 -1.62 -15.71 -14.11
N THR A 165 -1.85 -15.36 -12.85
CA THR A 165 -3.21 -15.12 -12.36
C THR A 165 -3.72 -13.75 -12.81
N LEU A 166 -2.95 -12.68 -12.64
CA LEU A 166 -3.43 -11.32 -12.88
C LEU A 166 -3.66 -10.97 -14.36
N CYS A 167 -2.83 -11.50 -15.26
CA CYS A 167 -2.87 -11.21 -16.70
C CYS A 167 -3.45 -12.34 -17.54
N TYR A 168 -3.48 -13.57 -17.02
CA TYR A 168 -4.00 -14.75 -17.72
C TYR A 168 -5.17 -15.43 -16.99
N HIS A 169 -5.81 -14.77 -16.02
CA HIS A 169 -7.17 -15.15 -15.62
C HIS A 169 -8.13 -14.94 -16.80
N SER A 170 -8.18 -15.94 -17.68
CA SER A 170 -9.46 -16.31 -18.27
C SER A 170 -10.35 -16.72 -17.10
N PRO A 171 -11.60 -16.27 -16.98
CA PRO A 171 -12.57 -17.14 -16.38
C PRO A 171 -12.46 -18.44 -17.15
N GLU A 172 -11.93 -19.49 -16.53
CA GLU A 172 -12.20 -20.85 -16.99
C GLU A 172 -13.71 -20.98 -16.92
N VAL A 173 -14.38 -20.59 -18.01
CA VAL A 173 -15.65 -21.17 -18.37
C VAL A 173 -15.32 -22.64 -18.43
N TYR A 174 -15.69 -23.38 -17.38
CA TYR A 174 -15.69 -24.83 -17.38
C TYR A 174 -16.57 -25.25 -18.57
N SER A 175 -16.00 -25.33 -19.76
CA SER A 175 -16.55 -26.08 -20.87
C SER A 175 -16.21 -27.55 -20.63
N GLN A 176 -16.68 -28.10 -19.51
CA GLN A 176 -16.90 -29.54 -19.42
C GLN A 176 -18.27 -29.81 -20.05
N CYS A 177 -18.32 -29.80 -21.38
CA CYS A 177 -19.24 -30.72 -22.02
C CYS A 177 -18.61 -32.10 -21.85
N SER A 178 -19.02 -32.83 -20.81
CA SER A 178 -18.68 -34.25 -20.71
C SER A 178 -19.24 -34.92 -21.96
N ALA A 179 -18.34 -35.51 -22.76
CA ALA A 179 -18.68 -36.28 -23.94
C ALA A 179 -19.31 -37.62 -23.50
N GLN A 180 -20.49 -37.56 -22.91
CA GLN A 180 -21.36 -38.71 -22.75
C GLN A 180 -22.80 -38.23 -22.87
N TRP A 181 -23.21 -38.18 -24.14
CA TRP A 181 -24.58 -38.10 -24.68
C TRP A 181 -25.12 -36.69 -24.90
N GLY A 182 -25.27 -36.29 -26.17
CA GLY A 182 -26.18 -35.21 -26.58
C GLY A 182 -25.60 -34.22 -27.59
N PHE A 183 -26.31 -34.05 -28.70
CA PHE A 183 -25.95 -33.27 -29.89
C PHE A 183 -25.71 -31.78 -29.63
N CYS A 184 -24.73 -31.21 -30.33
CA CYS A 184 -24.55 -29.77 -30.44
C CYS A 184 -25.71 -29.14 -31.22
N CYS A 185 -26.42 -28.18 -30.62
CA CYS A 185 -27.27 -27.23 -31.35
C CYS A 185 -26.50 -25.94 -31.64
N GLY A 186 -26.75 -25.37 -32.82
CA GLY A 186 -25.88 -24.43 -33.51
C GLY A 186 -25.62 -23.07 -32.85
N SER A 187 -24.43 -22.55 -33.16
CA SER A 187 -23.94 -21.17 -33.23
C SER A 187 -24.29 -20.10 -32.17
N ASN A 188 -24.81 -20.43 -30.99
CA ASN A 188 -24.71 -19.51 -29.86
C ASN A 188 -24.37 -20.24 -28.56
N ARG A 189 -23.32 -19.75 -27.88
CA ARG A 189 -22.70 -20.35 -26.70
C ARG A 189 -23.65 -20.25 -25.50
N GLY A 190 -24.31 -21.35 -25.15
CA GLY A 190 -25.03 -21.51 -23.89
C GLY A 190 -25.15 -23.00 -23.52
N CYS A 191 -24.87 -23.35 -22.27
CA CYS A 191 -25.06 -24.70 -21.74
C CYS A 191 -26.43 -24.82 -21.05
N CYS A 192 -27.19 -25.86 -21.33
CA CYS A 192 -28.39 -26.20 -20.58
C CYS A 192 -28.02 -27.05 -19.35
N VAL A 193 -28.46 -26.67 -18.16
CA VAL A 193 -28.31 -27.48 -16.93
C VAL A 193 -29.64 -28.17 -16.65
N SER A 194 -29.65 -29.50 -16.55
CA SER A 194 -30.78 -30.24 -16.00
C SER A 194 -30.74 -30.18 -14.49
N GLN A 195 -31.79 -29.65 -13.86
CA GLN A 195 -31.95 -29.69 -12.41
C GLN A 195 -32.42 -31.10 -12.00
N GLU A 196 -31.52 -31.92 -11.46
CA GLU A 196 -31.91 -33.14 -10.75
C GLU A 196 -32.42 -32.76 -9.35
N GLU A 197 -33.73 -32.59 -9.19
CA GLU A 197 -34.36 -32.68 -7.87
C GLU A 197 -34.47 -34.15 -7.46
N LYS A 198 -33.89 -34.45 -6.29
CA LYS A 198 -33.96 -35.73 -5.60
C LYS A 198 -35.41 -36.22 -5.48
N MET A 199 -35.73 -37.38 -6.07
CA MET A 199 -36.71 -38.29 -5.48
C MET A 199 -36.25 -39.75 -5.59
N ALA A 200 -35.87 -40.30 -4.44
CA ALA A 200 -35.72 -41.73 -4.28
C ALA A 200 -37.09 -42.42 -4.44
N LYS A 201 -37.17 -43.24 -5.49
CA LYS A 201 -37.91 -44.51 -5.64
C LYS A 201 -39.21 -44.73 -4.85
N GLY A 202 -40.30 -44.90 -5.61
CA GLY A 202 -41.48 -45.66 -5.20
C GLY A 202 -42.39 -45.93 -6.40
N ILE A 203 -42.33 -47.15 -6.93
CA ILE A 203 -42.97 -47.66 -8.16
C ILE A 203 -44.51 -47.70 -8.05
N GLN A 204 -45.25 -47.27 -9.09
CA GLN A 204 -46.22 -48.10 -9.83
C GLN A 204 -46.99 -47.33 -10.93
N SER A 205 -46.92 -47.89 -12.15
CA SER A 205 -48.00 -48.01 -13.15
C SER A 205 -48.81 -46.77 -13.59
N ALA A 206 -48.65 -46.40 -14.87
CA ALA A 206 -49.72 -46.40 -15.90
C ALA A 206 -49.49 -45.32 -16.99
N HIS A 207 -49.59 -45.76 -18.24
CA HIS A 207 -49.87 -45.01 -19.48
C HIS A 207 -49.35 -43.56 -19.65
N ARG A 208 -48.30 -43.44 -20.47
CA ARG A 208 -47.84 -42.18 -21.10
C ARG A 208 -48.93 -41.52 -21.94
N ARG A 209 -49.17 -40.23 -21.69
CA ARG A 209 -49.02 -39.11 -22.64
C ARG A 209 -49.12 -37.79 -21.86
N GLN A 210 -47.98 -37.20 -21.53
CA GLN A 210 -47.91 -35.79 -21.13
C GLN A 210 -47.20 -35.04 -22.26
N VAL A 211 -47.90 -34.06 -22.84
CA VAL A 211 -47.35 -33.08 -23.77
C VAL A 211 -46.74 -31.97 -22.92
N PHE A 212 -45.43 -31.75 -23.01
CA PHE A 212 -44.77 -30.62 -22.38
C PHE A 212 -44.61 -29.49 -23.42
N VAL A 213 -45.26 -28.36 -23.17
CA VAL A 213 -45.06 -27.11 -23.90
C VAL A 213 -43.98 -26.32 -23.17
N TRP A 214 -42.92 -25.95 -23.89
CA TRP A 214 -41.85 -25.09 -23.36
C TRP A 214 -42.02 -23.69 -23.93
N ILE A 215 -42.09 -22.69 -23.05
CA ILE A 215 -42.04 -21.27 -23.41
C ILE A 215 -40.64 -20.78 -23.00
N CYS A 216 -39.85 -20.31 -23.96
CA CYS A 216 -38.58 -19.65 -23.69
C CYS A 216 -38.87 -18.17 -23.34
N SER A 217 -38.47 -17.73 -22.15
CA SER A 217 -38.36 -16.29 -21.85
C SER A 217 -36.96 -15.83 -22.23
N LEU A 218 -36.87 -14.97 -23.24
CA LEU A 218 -35.70 -14.16 -23.52
C LEU A 218 -35.85 -12.89 -22.71
N ASP A 219 -35.10 -12.76 -21.62
CA ASP A 219 -34.86 -11.43 -21.05
C ASP A 219 -33.40 -11.05 -21.32
N SER A 220 -33.31 -9.88 -21.95
CA SER A 220 -32.16 -9.17 -22.51
C SER A 220 -31.05 -8.83 -21.54
#